data_AF-A0A260SX29-F1
#
_entry.id   AF-A0A260SX29-F1
#
_cell.length_a   1.000
_cell.length_b   1.000
_cell.length_c   1.000
_cell.angle_alpha   90.00
_cell.angle_beta   90.00
_cell.angle_gamma   90.00
#
_symmetry.space_group_name_H-M   'P 1'
#
loop_
_entity.id
_entity.type
_entity.pdbx_description
1 polymer ?
#
loop_
_entity_poly.entity_id
_entity_poly.type
_entity_poly.pdbx_seq_one_letter_code
_entity_poly.pdbx_strand_id
1 'polypeptide(L)' 'MLHNLTGWHALIVLAILLLVFGSTKLPSLAKGVGQSLRILKDEVREEKKTATRDDTPAPVFADAASTPVPYRHTS' A
#
# COMPACT_ATOMS: atom_id res chain seq x y z
N MET A 1 -15.64 -22.01 18.02
CA MET A 1 -15.50 -21.32 19.32
C MET A 1 -14.75 -19.97 19.19
N LEU A 2 -14.97 -19.21 18.10
CA LEU A 2 -14.28 -17.91 17.84
C LEU A 2 -15.27 -16.76 17.57
N HIS A 3 -16.57 -17.01 17.75
CA HIS A 3 -17.63 -16.09 17.35
C HIS A 3 -17.84 -14.92 18.34
N ASN A 4 -17.18 -14.98 19.51
CA ASN A 4 -17.14 -13.93 20.53
C ASN A 4 -15.87 -13.06 20.45
N LEU A 5 -15.17 -13.03 19.31
CA LEU A 5 -14.15 -12.01 19.01
C LEU A 5 -14.74 -10.83 18.22
N THR A 6 -15.98 -10.49 18.58
CA THR A 6 -16.32 -9.13 18.99
C THR A 6 -15.76 -8.03 18.09
N GLY A 7 -16.39 -7.84 16.94
CA GLY A 7 -16.28 -6.56 16.24
C GLY A 7 -16.46 -5.37 17.20
N TRP A 8 -17.27 -5.53 18.25
CA TRP A 8 -17.43 -4.56 19.32
C TRP A 8 -16.18 -4.34 20.20
N HIS A 9 -15.46 -5.39 20.59
CA HIS A 9 -14.24 -5.20 21.42
C HIS A 9 -13.11 -4.64 20.57
N ALA A 10 -13.01 -5.01 19.29
CA ALA A 10 -12.04 -4.40 18.38
C ALA A 10 -12.24 -2.88 18.27
N LEU A 11 -13.51 -2.42 18.21
CA LEU A 11 -13.83 -0.99 18.24
C LEU A 11 -13.45 -0.33 19.57
N ILE A 12 -13.69 -0.98 20.71
CA ILE A 12 -13.29 -0.46 22.03
C ILE A 12 -11.77 -0.33 22.14
N VAL A 13 -11.02 -1.35 21.72
CA VAL A 13 -9.55 -1.32 21.71
C VAL A 13 -9.04 -0.21 20.77
N LEU A 14 -9.64 -0.09 19.58
CA LEU A 14 -9.31 0.99 18.64
C LEU A 14 -9.60 2.37 19.26
N ALA A 15 -10.73 2.54 19.95
CA ALA A 15 -11.07 3.78 20.63
C ALA A 15 -10.05 4.13 21.73
N ILE A 16 -9.60 3.15 22.52
CA ILE A 16 -8.55 3.36 23.54
C ILE A 16 -7.22 3.74 22.87
N LEU A 17 -6.82 3.06 21.80
CA LEU A 17 -5.60 3.44 21.07
C LEU A 17 -5.71 4.85 20.46
N LEU A 18 -6.87 5.23 19.92
CA LEU A 18 -7.08 6.59 19.41
C LEU A 18 -7.04 7.64 20.52
N LEU A 19 -7.47 7.30 21.74
CA LEU A 19 -7.40 8.20 22.88
C LEU A 19 -5.96 8.42 23.36
N VAL A 20 -5.14 7.36 23.38
CA VAL A 20 -3.73 7.42 23.82
C VAL A 20 -2.81 7.97 22.74
N PHE A 21 -2.93 7.49 21.51
CA PHE A 21 -2.07 7.86 20.38
C PHE A 21 -2.59 9.04 19.56
N GLY A 22 -3.90 9.32 19.60
CA GLY A 22 -4.54 10.34 18.78
C GLY A 22 -4.97 9.86 17.39
N SER A 23 -5.97 10.53 16.80
CA SER A 23 -6.56 10.17 15.50
C SER A 23 -5.62 10.30 14.31
N THR A 24 -4.56 11.12 14.43
CA THR A 24 -3.62 11.39 13.33
C THR A 24 -2.38 10.49 13.36
N LYS A 25 -1.98 9.97 14.53
CA LYS A 25 -0.74 9.19 14.68
C LYS A 25 -0.93 7.74 14.26
N LEU A 26 -2.04 7.10 14.61
CA LEU A 26 -2.36 5.74 14.18
C LEU A 26 -2.33 5.55 12.65
N PRO A 27 -3.03 6.37 11.83
CA PRO A 27 -3.01 6.21 10.39
C PRO A 27 -1.64 6.56 9.79
N SER A 28 -0.90 7.50 10.39
CA SER A 28 0.45 7.84 9.93
C SER A 28 1.42 6.67 10.14
N LEU A 29 1.41 6.04 11.31
CA LEU A 29 2.23 4.86 11.61
C LEU A 29 1.82 3.66 10.75
N ALA A 30 0.52 3.42 10.57
CA ALA A 30 0.01 2.35 9.73
C ALA A 30 0.44 2.52 8.26
N LYS A 31 0.44 3.75 7.73
CA LYS A 31 0.93 4.06 6.38
C LYS A 31 2.43 3.75 6.24
N GLY A 32 3.24 4.16 7.22
CA GLY A 32 4.68 3.88 7.22
C GLY A 32 4.99 2.37 7.26
N VAL A 33 4.42 1.65 8.22
CA VAL A 33 4.60 0.19 8.37
C VAL A 33 4.04 -0.57 7.17
N GLY A 34 2.88 -0.15 6.64
CA GLY A 34 2.25 -0.74 5.47
C GLY A 34 3.10 -0.62 4.21
N GLN A 35 3.81 0.50 4.04
CA GLN A 35 4.72 0.70 2.92
C GLN A 35 5.95 -0.22 3.02
N SER A 36 6.56 -0.36 4.20
CA SER A 36 7.66 -1.32 4.41
C SER A 36 7.25 -2.77 4.18
N LEU A 37 6.08 -3.19 4.67
CA LEU A 37 5.55 -4.53 4.45
C LEU A 37 5.16 -4.78 2.98
N ARG A 38 4.74 -3.73 2.25
CA ARG A 38 4.42 -3.85 0.83
C ARG A 38 5.68 -4.12 0.01
N ILE A 39 6.75 -3.38 0.23
CA ILE A 39 8.03 -3.57 -0.47
C ILE A 39 8.52 -5.01 -0.26
N LEU A 40 8.55 -5.48 0.99
CA LEU A 40 8.94 -6.86 1.30
C LEU A 40 7.99 -7.89 0.65
N LYS A 41 6.68 -7.63 0.63
CA LYS A 41 5.72 -8.54 0.01
C LYS A 41 5.84 -8.58 -1.51
N ASP A 42 6.16 -7.46 -2.15
CA ASP A 42 6.33 -7.37 -3.59
C ASP A 42 7.60 -8.14 -3.99
N GLU A 43 8.71 -7.96 -3.27
CA GLU A 43 9.97 -8.72 -3.48
C GLU A 43 9.79 -10.23 -3.27
N VAL A 44 9.14 -10.64 -2.16
CA VAL A 44 8.82 -12.06 -1.91
C VAL A 44 7.85 -12.65 -2.95
N ARG A 45 6.95 -11.83 -3.52
CA ARG A 45 6.04 -12.27 -4.58
C ARG A 45 6.76 -12.44 -5.91
N GLU A 46 7.74 -11.60 -6.21
CA GLU A 46 8.56 -11.73 -7.43
C GLU A 46 9.37 -13.02 -7.39
N GLU A 47 10.00 -13.35 -6.26
CA GLU A 47 10.71 -14.63 -6.09
C GLU A 47 9.77 -15.86 -6.23
N LYS A 48 8.55 -15.78 -5.68
CA LYS A 48 7.54 -16.83 -5.88
C LYS A 48 7.02 -16.89 -7.32
N LYS A 49 7.00 -15.77 -8.04
CA LYS A 49 6.53 -15.71 -9.44
C LYS A 49 7.58 -16.30 -10.39
N THR A 50 8.87 -16.08 -10.14
CA THR A 50 9.97 -16.71 -10.90
C THR A 50 10.04 -18.22 -10.73
N ALA A 51 9.51 -18.76 -9.62
CA ALA A 51 9.36 -20.21 -9.44
C ALA A 51 8.14 -20.84 -10.15
N THR A 52 7.22 -20.04 -10.73
CA THR A 52 5.96 -20.58 -11.29
C THR A 52 5.56 -20.06 -12.68
N ARG A 53 6.30 -19.14 -13.31
CA ARG A 53 5.91 -18.58 -14.62
C ARG A 53 7.10 -18.39 -15.58
N ASP A 54 7.34 -19.38 -16.42
CA ASP A 54 7.31 -19.13 -17.86
C ASP A 54 5.84 -18.80 -18.26
N ASP A 55 5.65 -17.94 -19.27
CA ASP A 55 4.38 -17.37 -19.79
C ASP A 55 3.89 -16.01 -19.19
N THR A 56 4.51 -14.91 -19.69
CA THR A 56 3.96 -13.71 -20.41
C THR A 56 2.55 -13.13 -20.07
N PRO A 57 2.22 -11.82 -20.27
CA PRO A 57 3.02 -10.60 -20.53
C PRO A 57 2.85 -9.51 -19.44
N ALA A 58 3.76 -8.52 -19.48
CA ALA A 58 3.77 -7.33 -18.64
C ALA A 58 2.54 -6.41 -18.85
N PRO A 59 1.97 -5.83 -17.78
CA PRO A 59 1.05 -4.72 -17.92
C PRO A 59 1.84 -3.49 -18.39
N VAL A 60 1.56 -3.04 -19.61
CA VAL A 60 1.95 -1.73 -20.11
C VAL A 60 1.16 -0.71 -19.28
N PHE A 61 1.72 -0.29 -18.15
CA PHE A 61 1.31 0.96 -17.54
C PHE A 61 1.83 2.06 -18.43
N ALA A 62 0.89 2.71 -19.10
CA ALA A 62 1.10 3.89 -19.91
C ALA A 62 1.97 4.89 -19.14
N ASP A 63 3.16 5.09 -19.66
CA ASP A 63 3.91 6.32 -19.51
C ASP A 63 3.10 7.45 -20.15
N ALA A 64 2.14 7.98 -19.39
CA ALA A 64 1.50 9.27 -19.64
C ALA A 64 2.09 10.35 -18.70
N ALA A 65 3.36 10.21 -18.35
CA ALA A 65 4.15 11.21 -17.63
C ALA A 65 5.37 11.66 -18.46
N SER A 66 5.28 11.59 -19.78
CA SER A 66 6.07 12.48 -20.63
C SER A 66 5.57 13.90 -20.44
N THR A 67 6.23 14.65 -19.56
CA THR A 67 6.26 16.11 -19.64
C THR A 67 7.42 16.49 -20.56
N PRO A 68 7.20 16.99 -21.78
CA PRO A 68 8.20 17.84 -22.42
C PRO A 68 7.88 19.30 -22.10
N VAL A 69 8.82 19.88 -21.37
CA VAL A 69 9.01 21.30 -21.03
C VAL A 69 8.86 22.19 -22.28
N PRO A 70 8.28 23.40 -22.17
CA PRO A 70 7.81 24.20 -23.31
C PRO A 70 8.94 24.81 -24.14
N TYR A 71 8.81 24.77 -25.46
CA TYR A 71 9.61 25.57 -26.40
C TYR A 71 8.71 26.45 -27.29
N ARG A 72 9.02 27.76 -27.27
CA ARG A 72 8.47 28.89 -28.05
C ARG A 72 8.66 28.70 -29.57
N HIS A 73 7.71 29.14 -30.38
CA HIS A 73 7.93 29.75 -31.71
C HIS A 73 6.62 30.48 -32.12
N THR A 74 6.53 31.79 -31.93
CA THR A 74 6.60 32.82 -33.00
C THR A 74 5.62 32.60 -34.16
N SER A 75 4.58 33.45 -34.25
CA SER A 75 4.09 34.10 -35.47
C SER A 75 3.26 35.31 -35.07
#